data_AF-A0A959SR03-F1
#
_entry.id   AF-A0A959SR03-F1
#
_cell.length_a   1.000
_cell.length_b   1.000
_cell.length_c   1.000
_cell.angle_alpha   90.00
_cell.angle_beta   90.00
_cell.angle_gamma   90.00
#
_symmetry.space_group_name_H-M   'P 1'
#
loop_
_entity.id
_entity.type
_entity.pdbx_description
1 polymer ?
#
loop_
_entity_poly.entity_id
_entity_poly.type
_entity_poly.pdbx_seq_one_letter_code
_entity_poly.pdbx_strand_id
1 'polypeptide(L)' 'MAKDQQEALFQQRVDDEQKIEPRDWMPDEYRKTLIRQISQHAHSEVVGMLPEGNWI' A
#
# COMPACT_ATOMS: atom_id res chain seq x y z
N MET A 1 -10.27 23.42 -0.09
CA MET A 1 -9.11 24.32 0.14
C MET A 1 -7.93 23.55 0.76
N ALA A 2 -7.95 23.19 2.06
CA ALA A 2 -6.81 22.50 2.68
C ALA A 2 -6.61 21.03 2.21
N LYS A 3 -7.71 20.30 2.00
CA LYS A 3 -7.69 18.92 1.49
C LYS A 3 -7.09 18.86 0.07
N ASP A 4 -7.55 19.75 -0.81
CA ASP A 4 -7.06 19.86 -2.19
C ASP A 4 -5.55 20.18 -2.26
N GLN A 5 -5.04 20.97 -1.31
CA GLN A 5 -3.61 21.29 -1.22
C GLN A 5 -2.76 20.07 -0.78
N GLN A 6 -3.26 19.28 0.18
CA GLN A 6 -2.58 18.06 0.60
C GLN A 6 -2.56 17.00 -0.51
N GLU A 7 -3.68 16.85 -1.24
CA GLU A 7 -3.77 15.96 -2.41
C GLU A 7 -2.78 16.38 -3.51
N ALA A 8 -2.66 17.67 -3.80
CA ALA A 8 -1.69 18.18 -4.77
C ALA A 8 -0.23 17.90 -4.35
N LEU A 9 0.11 18.12 -3.08
CA LEU A 9 1.44 17.79 -2.52
C LEU A 9 1.76 16.30 -2.58
N PHE A 10 0.77 15.45 -2.29
CA PHE A 10 0.92 14.00 -2.44
C PHE A 10 1.16 13.63 -3.91
N GLN A 11 0.37 14.16 -4.83
CA GLN A 11 0.54 13.86 -6.25
C GLN A 11 1.91 14.31 -6.77
N GLN A 12 2.37 15.50 -6.39
CA GLN A 12 3.70 15.98 -6.74
C GLN A 12 4.80 15.02 -6.26
N ARG A 13 4.72 14.51 -5.02
CA ARG A 13 5.69 13.52 -4.52
C ARG A 13 5.69 12.23 -5.34
N VAL A 14 4.50 11.77 -5.75
CA VAL A 14 4.36 10.59 -6.60
C VAL A 14 4.99 10.84 -7.97
N ASP A 15 4.72 11.99 -8.58
CA ASP A 15 5.25 12.37 -9.90
C ASP A 15 6.78 12.52 -9.87
N ASP A 16 7.34 12.98 -8.74
CA ASP A 16 8.78 13.09 -8.49
C ASP A 16 9.43 11.75 -8.08
N GLU A 17 8.69 10.63 -8.14
CA GLU A 17 9.12 9.28 -7.72
C GLU A 17 9.63 9.20 -6.26
N GLN A 18 9.16 10.11 -5.40
CA GLN A 18 9.51 10.11 -3.99
C GLN A 18 8.75 9.00 -3.26
N LYS A 19 9.43 8.32 -2.34
CA LYS A 19 8.81 7.31 -1.49
C LYS A 19 7.84 7.97 -0.51
N ILE A 20 6.66 7.38 -0.38
CA ILE A 20 5.67 7.76 0.64
C ILE A 20 5.90 6.92 1.88
N GLU A 21 6.29 7.55 2.97
CA GLU A 21 6.62 6.88 4.23
C GLU A 21 5.37 6.72 5.12
N PRO A 22 5.36 5.80 6.10
CA PRO A 22 4.16 5.48 6.88
C PRO A 22 3.53 6.66 7.63
N ARG A 23 4.35 7.64 8.04
CA ARG A 23 3.94 8.85 8.78
C ARG A 23 3.52 9.99 7.86
N ASP A 24 3.75 9.86 6.56
CA ASP A 24 3.34 10.87 5.61
C ASP A 24 1.82 10.89 5.47
N TRP A 25 1.30 12.09 5.23
CA TRP A 25 -0.08 12.24 4.80
C TRP A 25 -0.24 11.61 3.41
N MET A 26 -1.34 10.89 3.21
CA MET A 26 -1.74 10.28 1.94
C MET A 26 -3.28 10.19 1.89
N PRO A 27 -3.90 10.13 0.70
CA PRO A 27 -5.34 9.94 0.58
C PRO A 27 -5.82 8.66 1.30
N ASP A 28 -6.97 8.73 1.98
CA ASP A 28 -7.50 7.59 2.74
C ASP A 28 -7.75 6.34 1.87
N GLU A 29 -8.27 6.54 0.66
CA GLU A 29 -8.52 5.45 -0.30
C GLU A 29 -7.21 4.81 -0.80
N TYR A 30 -6.14 5.61 -0.93
CA TYR A 30 -4.80 5.10 -1.25
C TYR A 30 -4.29 4.19 -0.12
N ARG A 31 -4.38 4.65 1.13
CA ARG A 31 -3.98 3.86 2.31
C ARG A 31 -4.79 2.56 2.42
N LYS A 32 -6.12 2.62 2.30
CA LYS A 32 -6.99 1.44 2.36
C LYS A 32 -6.63 0.42 1.27
N THR A 33 -6.36 0.90 0.06
CA THR A 33 -5.99 0.03 -1.06
C THR A 33 -4.65 -0.66 -0.81
N LEU A 34 -3.64 0.06 -0.31
CA LEU A 34 -2.35 -0.53 0.06
C LEU A 34 -2.48 -1.55 1.19
N ILE A 35 -3.26 -1.25 2.24
CA ILE A 35 -3.54 -2.23 3.31
C ILE A 35 -4.13 -3.50 2.71
N ARG A 36 -5.15 -3.37 1.86
CA ARG A 36 -5.76 -4.52 1.18
C ARG A 36 -4.72 -5.31 0.38
N GLN A 37 -3.91 -4.64 -0.46
CA GLN A 37 -2.93 -5.32 -1.30
C GLN A 37 -1.84 -6.01 -0.49
N ILE A 38 -1.24 -5.31 0.48
CA ILE A 38 -0.15 -5.85 1.32
C ILE A 38 -0.66 -7.01 2.17
N SER A 39 -1.87 -6.89 2.75
CA SER A 39 -2.48 -8.00 3.50
C SER A 39 -2.74 -9.21 2.61
N GLN A 40 -3.28 -9.02 1.41
CA GLN A 40 -3.49 -10.15 0.48
C GLN A 40 -2.17 -10.77 0.00
N HIS A 41 -1.14 -9.95 -0.21
CA HIS A 41 0.20 -10.46 -0.50
C HIS A 41 0.70 -11.34 0.66
N ALA A 42 0.63 -10.86 1.90
CA ALA A 42 1.02 -11.64 3.08
C ALA A 42 0.17 -12.93 3.24
N HIS A 43 -1.15 -12.86 3.01
CA HIS A 43 -2.00 -14.07 3.01
C HIS A 43 -1.57 -15.07 1.94
N SER A 44 -1.15 -14.60 0.76
CA SER A 44 -0.70 -15.46 -0.32
C SER A 44 0.57 -16.22 0.06
N GLU A 45 1.52 -15.57 0.74
CA GLU A 45 2.73 -16.22 1.24
C GLU A 45 2.38 -17.35 2.24
N VAL A 46 1.44 -17.10 3.16
CA VAL A 46 1.00 -18.12 4.14
C VAL A 46 0.27 -19.27 3.45
N VAL A 47 -0.66 -18.98 2.55
CA VAL A 47 -1.45 -20.00 1.84
C VAL A 47 -0.57 -20.79 0.87
N GLY A 48 0.47 -20.19 0.31
CA GLY A 48 1.45 -20.85 -0.57
C GLY A 48 2.18 -22.02 0.09
N MET A 49 2.31 -22.00 1.43
CA MET A 49 2.91 -23.11 2.17
C MET A 49 2.02 -24.37 2.21
N LEU A 50 0.70 -24.24 2.02
CA LEU A 50 -0.22 -25.38 2.06
C LEU A 50 0.05 -26.40 0.91
N PRO A 51 0.11 -26.00 -0.37
CA PRO A 51 0.46 -26.94 -1.44
C PRO A 51 1.89 -27.45 -1.33
N GLU A 52 2.85 -26.66 -0.83
CA GLU A 52 4.22 -27.13 -0.57
C GLU A 52 4.24 -28.23 0.51
N GLY A 53 3.44 -28.08 1.56
CA GLY A 53 3.28 -29.05 2.62
C GLY A 53 2.70 -30.40 2.18
N ASN A 54 2.01 -30.47 1.03
CA ASN A 54 1.54 -31.76 0.48
C ASN A 54 2.70 -32.68 0.02
N TRP A 55 3.90 -32.13 -0.18
CA TRP A 55 5.08 -32.86 -0.64
C TRP A 55 6.10 -33.17 0.47
N ILE A 56 5.83 -32.74 1.71
CA ILE A 56 6.58 -33.11 2.93
C ILE A 56 5.85 -34.27 3.60
#